data_AF-A0A2K3JJW4-F1
#
_entry.id   AF-A0A2K3JJW4-F1
#
_cell.length_a   1.000
_cell.length_b   1.000
_cell.length_c   1.000
_cell.angle_alpha   90.00
_cell.angle_beta   90.00
_cell.angle_gamma   90.00
#
_symmetry.space_group_name_H-M   'P 1'
#
loop_
_entity.id
_entity.type
_entity.pdbx_description
1 polymer ?
#
loop_
_entity_poly.entity_id
_entity_poly.type
_entity_poly.pdbx_seq_one_letter_code
_entity_poly.pdbx_strand_id
1 'polypeptide(L)' 'MNAAWHQENLKKFCKEKGIHVSAWSPLGANGAVWGSLAVMDNPILKDIAIASGKTVAQ' A
#
# COMPACT_ATOMS: atom_id res chain seq x y z
N MET A 1 -4.78 3.11 1.89
CA MET A 1 -4.68 1.67 1.57
C MET A 1 -3.28 1.43 1.06
N ASN A 2 -2.57 0.45 1.61
CA ASN A 2 -1.18 0.13 1.28
C ASN A 2 -0.95 -1.38 1.48
N ALA A 3 0.26 -1.87 1.21
CA ALA A 3 0.58 -3.30 1.29
C ALA A 3 0.47 -3.92 2.71
N ALA A 4 0.38 -3.12 3.78
CA ALA A 4 0.11 -3.61 5.14
C ALA A 4 -1.37 -3.46 5.55
N TRP A 5 -2.17 -2.69 4.80
CA TRP A 5 -3.58 -2.43 5.09
C TRP A 5 -4.42 -2.39 3.82
N HIS A 6 -4.87 -3.58 3.40
CA HIS A 6 -5.49 -3.83 2.08
C HIS A 6 -6.96 -3.43 1.99
N GLN A 7 -7.63 -3.17 3.12
CA GLN A 7 -9.04 -2.72 3.17
C GLN A 7 -10.03 -3.63 2.41
N GLU A 8 -9.85 -4.96 2.44
CA GLU A 8 -10.64 -5.90 1.62
C GLU A 8 -12.15 -5.78 1.81
N ASN A 9 -12.62 -5.69 3.06
CA ASN A 9 -14.05 -5.54 3.35
C ASN A 9 -14.62 -4.23 2.78
N LEU A 10 -13.90 -3.12 2.92
CA LEU A 10 -14.32 -1.82 2.39
C LEU A 10 -14.31 -1.83 0.86
N LYS A 11 -13.26 -2.37 0.23
CA LYS A 11 -13.19 -2.52 -1.23
C LYS A 11 -14.38 -3.33 -1.75
N LYS A 12 -14.71 -4.45 -1.09
CA LYS A 12 -15.84 -5.29 -1.46
C LYS A 12 -17.16 -4.52 -1.39
N PHE A 13 -17.41 -3.86 -0.26
CA PHE A 13 -18.61 -3.03 -0.08
C PHE A 13 -18.71 -1.92 -1.14
N CYS A 14 -17.64 -1.15 -1.34
CA CYS A 14 -17.62 -0.06 -2.33
C CYS A 14 -17.86 -0.59 -3.74
N LYS A 15 -17.25 -1.72 -4.12
CA LYS A 15 -17.46 -2.38 -5.41
C LYS A 15 -18.92 -2.79 -5.61
N GLU A 16 -19.54 -3.42 -4.61
CA GLU A 16 -20.96 -3.81 -4.64
C GLU A 16 -21.90 -2.61 -4.78
N LYS A 17 -21.48 -1.43 -4.31
CA LYS A 17 -22.26 -0.18 -4.37
C LYS A 17 -21.89 0.74 -5.54
N GLY A 18 -20.95 0.34 -6.41
CA GLY A 18 -20.47 1.19 -7.50
C GLY A 18 -19.72 2.46 -7.04
N ILE A 19 -19.14 2.44 -5.84
CA ILE A 19 -18.39 3.56 -5.25
C ILE A 19 -16.92 3.42 -5.61
N HIS A 20 -16.34 4.48 -6.17
CA HIS A 20 -14.90 4.56 -6.44
C HIS A 20 -14.09 4.70 -5.15
N VAL A 21 -12.99 3.96 -5.04
CA VAL A 21 -12.06 4.03 -3.90
C VAL A 21 -10.73 4.61 -4.36
N SER A 22 -10.28 5.67 -3.71
CA SER A 22 -8.95 6.25 -3.90
C SER A 22 -8.05 5.94 -2.70
N ALA A 23 -6.85 5.43 -2.95
CA ALA A 23 -5.92 5.05 -1.89
C ALA A 23 -5.11 6.25 -1.39
N TRP A 24 -5.36 6.68 -0.15
CA TRP A 24 -4.49 7.63 0.54
C TRP A 24 -3.33 6.91 1.26
N SER A 25 -2.17 7.59 1.33
CA SER A 25 -0.91 7.08 1.90
C SER A 25 -0.52 5.68 1.40
N PRO A 26 -0.42 5.46 0.07
CA PRO A 26 -0.13 4.14 -0.51
C PRO A 26 1.23 3.59 -0.11
N LEU A 27 2.17 4.47 0.26
CA LEU A 27 3.52 4.12 0.72
C LEU A 27 3.66 4.21 2.25
N GLY A 28 2.56 4.05 3.00
CA GLY A 28 2.61 4.03 4.48
C GLY A 28 2.92 5.37 5.14
N ALA A 29 2.55 6.49 4.50
CA ALA A 29 2.89 7.85 4.95
C ALA A 29 4.41 8.10 5.05
N ASN A 30 5.22 7.42 4.21
CA ASN A 30 6.64 7.68 4.06
C ASN A 30 6.93 9.18 3.87
N GLY A 31 7.80 9.74 4.72
CA GLY A 31 8.20 11.15 4.71
C GLY A 31 7.34 12.09 5.56
N ALA A 32 6.20 11.62 6.11
CA ALA A 32 5.42 12.42 7.06
C ALA A 32 5.99 12.29 8.49
N VAL A 33 5.88 13.35 9.30
CA VAL A 33 6.37 13.34 10.70
C VAL A 33 5.66 12.34 11.61
N TRP A 34 4.43 11.96 11.25
CA TRP A 34 3.63 10.91 11.91
C TRP A 34 3.68 9.56 11.16
N GLY A 35 4.51 9.47 10.12
CA GLY A 35 4.64 8.28 9.27
C GLY A 35 5.60 7.25 9.83
N SER A 36 5.64 6.09 9.16
CA SER A 36 6.60 5.02 9.44
C SER A 36 7.11 4.43 8.13
N LEU A 37 8.35 3.92 8.15
CA LEU A 37 8.92 3.18 7.02
C LEU A 37 8.48 1.72 6.98
N ALA A 38 7.63 1.24 7.90
CA ALA A 38 7.26 -0.18 7.98
C ALA A 38 6.77 -0.81 6.66
N VAL A 39 6.08 -0.04 5.80
CA VAL A 39 5.71 -0.49 4.46
C VAL A 39 6.93 -0.51 3.53
N MET A 40 7.70 0.57 3.47
CA MET A 40 8.85 0.71 2.58
C MET A 40 10.02 -0.23 2.94
N ASP A 41 10.16 -0.57 4.21
CA ASP A 41 11.20 -1.45 4.74
C ASP A 41 10.80 -2.92 4.85
N ASN A 42 9.58 -3.26 4.41
CA ASN A 42 9.11 -4.63 4.44
C ASN A 42 10.02 -5.56 3.60
N PRO A 43 10.57 -6.64 4.19
CA PRO A 43 11.53 -7.51 3.49
C PRO A 43 10.92 -8.22 2.28
N ILE A 44 9.65 -8.65 2.40
CA ILE A 44 8.94 -9.32 1.30
C ILE A 44 8.77 -8.35 0.11
N LEU A 45 8.41 -7.08 0.37
CA LEU A 45 8.28 -6.09 -0.69
C LEU A 45 9.63 -5.75 -1.33
N LYS A 46 10.71 -5.71 -0.55
CA LYS A 46 12.08 -5.54 -1.06
C LYS A 46 12.49 -6.70 -1.96
N ASP A 47 12.23 -7.93 -1.55
CA ASP A 47 12.54 -9.12 -2.34
C ASP A 47 11.78 -9.14 -3.67
N ILE A 48 10.48 -8.80 -3.64
CA ILE A 48 9.66 -8.67 -4.86
C ILE A 48 10.20 -7.56 -5.78
N ALA A 49 10.56 -6.40 -5.22
CA ALA A 49 11.10 -5.29 -5.99
C ALA A 49 12.43 -5.66 -6.67
N ILE A 50 13.33 -6.35 -5.95
CA ILE A 50 14.60 -6.86 -6.51
C ILE A 50 14.33 -7.87 -7.62
N ALA A 51 13.48 -8.87 -7.38
CA ALA A 51 13.15 -9.89 -8.37
C ALA A 51 12.49 -9.29 -9.64
N SER A 52 11.79 -8.17 -9.49
CA SER A 52 11.09 -7.48 -10.58
C SER A 52 11.93 -6.38 -11.26
N GLY A 53 13.12 -6.06 -10.73
CA GLY A 53 13.92 -4.92 -11.19
C GLY A 53 13.22 -3.57 -11.02
N LYS A 54 12.45 -3.40 -9.92
CA LYS A 54 11.66 -2.22 -9.59
C LYS A 54 12.05 -1.64 -8.23
N THR A 55 11.49 -0.47 -7.91
CA THR A 55 11.52 0.08 -6.54
C THR A 55 10.34 -0.45 -5.73
N VAL A 56 10.43 -0.45 -4.40
CA VAL A 56 9.30 -0.84 -3.52
C VAL A 56 8.05 0.03 -3.73
N ALA A 57 8.22 1.26 -4.25
CA ALA A 57 7.10 2.15 -4.53
C ALA A 57 6.34 1.84 -5.84
N GLN A 58 6.94 1.06 -6.75
CA GLN A 58 6.40 0.70 -8.06
C GLN A 58 5.81 -0.70 -8.04
#